data_AF-A0A8H9IYW7-F1
#
_entry.id   AF-A0A8H9IYW7-F1
#
_cell.length_a   1.000
_cell.length_b   1.000
_cell.length_c   1.000
_cell.angle_alpha   90.00
_cell.angle_beta   90.00
_cell.angle_gamma   90.00
#
_symmetry.space_group_name_H-M   'P 1'
#
loop_
_entity.id
_entity.type
_entity.pdbx_description
1 polymer ?
#
loop_
_entity_poly.entity_id
_entity_poly.type
_entity_poly.pdbx_seq_one_letter_code
_entity_poly.pdbx_strand_id
1 'polypeptide(L)' 'MIYLLAVIGALTIAVLFWRAFGPERVGVSSRRAPLAPDDDPDFLRKLGEQQQRRPDDEG' A
#
# COMPACT_ATOMS: atom_id res chain seq x y z
N MET A 1 -19.81 -21.12 37.65
CA MET A 1 -19.72 -21.88 36.38
C MET A 1 -20.25 -21.08 35.20
N ILE A 2 -21.51 -20.65 35.20
CA ILE A 2 -22.08 -19.83 34.11
C ILE A 2 -21.27 -18.55 33.86
N TYR A 3 -20.83 -17.86 34.90
CA TYR A 3 -19.99 -16.66 34.76
C TYR A 3 -18.66 -16.92 34.05
N LEU A 4 -18.02 -18.06 34.33
CA LEU A 4 -16.77 -18.45 33.67
C LEU A 4 -17.01 -18.70 32.17
N LEU A 5 -18.08 -19.41 31.84
CA LEU A 5 -18.49 -19.67 30.46
C LEU A 5 -18.85 -18.36 29.72
N ALA A 6 -19.54 -17.44 30.40
CA ALA A 6 -19.89 -16.14 29.84
C ALA A 6 -18.65 -15.28 29.55
N VAL A 7 -17.66 -15.28 30.44
CA VAL A 7 -16.39 -14.57 30.22
C VAL A 7 -15.63 -15.16 29.03
N ILE A 8 -15.55 -16.49 28.94
CA ILE A 8 -14.91 -17.16 27.81
C ILE A 8 -15.64 -16.83 26.50
N GLY A 9 -16.97 -16.89 26.49
CA GLY A 9 -17.81 -16.55 25.33
C GLY A 9 -17.67 -15.09 24.90
N ALA A 10 -17.59 -14.16 25.85
CA ALA A 10 -17.38 -12.75 25.54
C ALA A 10 -16.00 -12.51 24.91
N LEU A 11 -14.96 -13.15 25.44
CA LEU A 11 -13.60 -13.04 24.90
C LEU A 11 -13.50 -13.62 23.49
N THR A 12 -14.09 -14.79 23.23
CA THR A 12 -14.07 -15.39 21.89
C THR A 12 -14.77 -14.51 20.86
N ILE A 13 -15.94 -13.94 21.21
CA ILE A 13 -16.64 -13.00 20.34
C ILE A 13 -15.78 -11.75 20.07
N ALA A 14 -15.17 -11.16 21.10
CA ALA A 14 -14.31 -9.98 20.94
C ALA A 14 -13.11 -10.27 20.01
N VAL A 15 -12.47 -11.43 20.17
CA VAL A 15 -11.37 -11.87 19.30
C VAL A 15 -11.83 -12.08 17.86
N LEU A 16 -13.01 -12.67 17.65
CA LEU A 16 -13.58 -12.87 16.33
C LEU A 16 -13.92 -11.54 15.65
N PHE A 17 -14.52 -10.60 16.38
CA PHE A 17 -14.76 -9.24 15.87
C PHE A 17 -13.47 -8.53 15.51
N TRP A 18 -12.43 -8.61 16.35
CA TRP A 18 -11.11 -8.07 16.01
C TRP A 18 -10.55 -8.77 14.76
N ARG A 19 -10.67 -10.08 14.63
CA ARG A 19 -10.11 -10.79 13.47
C ARG A 19 -10.85 -10.48 12.17
N ALA A 20 -12.17 -10.28 12.24
CA ALA A 20 -13.03 -10.03 11.08
C ALA A 20 -13.02 -8.56 10.63
N PHE A 21 -13.01 -7.63 11.59
CA PHE A 21 -13.14 -6.19 11.33
C PHE A 21 -11.95 -5.36 11.83
N GLY A 22 -10.96 -6.01 12.43
CA GLY A 22 -9.72 -5.34 12.82
C GLY A 22 -9.06 -4.71 11.59
N PRO A 23 -8.24 -3.67 11.80
CA PRO A 23 -7.63 -2.93 10.71
C PRO A 23 -7.02 -3.92 9.75
N GLU A 24 -7.54 -3.93 8.51
CA GLU A 24 -6.95 -4.63 7.38
C GLU A 24 -5.47 -4.31 7.52
N ARG A 25 -4.65 -5.34 7.80
CA ARG A 25 -3.21 -5.09 7.79
C ARG A 25 -3.00 -4.57 6.40
N VAL A 26 -2.65 -3.30 6.26
CA VAL A 26 -2.14 -2.72 5.02
C VAL A 26 -0.78 -3.37 4.83
N GLY A 27 -0.78 -4.70 4.69
CA GLY A 27 0.24 -5.43 3.99
C GLY A 27 0.04 -4.91 2.59
N VAL A 28 0.87 -3.93 2.25
CA VAL A 28 1.20 -3.57 0.88
C VAL A 28 1.20 -4.89 0.15
N SER A 29 0.17 -5.13 -0.67
CA SER A 29 0.11 -6.36 -1.44
C SER A 29 1.47 -6.47 -2.06
N SER A 30 2.21 -7.56 -1.82
CA SER A 30 3.48 -7.80 -2.51
C SER A 30 3.24 -8.09 -4.00
N ARG A 31 2.12 -7.61 -4.57
CA ARG A 31 2.00 -7.32 -5.98
C ARG A 31 3.19 -6.43 -6.29
N ARG A 32 4.21 -7.07 -6.87
CA ARG A 32 5.44 -6.48 -7.39
C ARG A 32 5.23 -4.99 -7.54
N ALA A 33 5.85 -4.21 -6.65
CA ALA A 33 6.02 -2.80 -6.94
C ALA A 33 6.55 -2.73 -8.37
N PRO A 34 6.00 -1.86 -9.23
CA PRO A 34 6.55 -1.67 -10.57
C PRO A 34 8.06 -1.53 -10.40
N LEU A 35 8.82 -2.38 -11.10
CA LEU A 35 10.27 -2.29 -11.06
C LEU A 35 10.60 -0.86 -11.49
N ALA A 36 11.17 -0.08 -10.58
CA ALA A 36 11.60 1.26 -10.91
C ALA A 36 12.57 1.12 -12.10
N PRO A 37 12.46 1.96 -13.14
CA PRO A 37 13.48 2.01 -14.18
C PRO A 37 14.85 2.19 -13.52
N ASP A 38 15.86 1.44 -13.98
CA ASP A 38 17.22 1.63 -13.49
C ASP A 38 17.67 3.08 -13.73
N ASP A 39 18.38 3.66 -12.77
CA ASP A 39 18.87 5.04 -12.76
C ASP A 39 20.00 5.26 -13.81
N ASP A 40 19.79 4.79 -15.04
CA ASP A 40 20.78 4.85 -16.10
C ASP A 40 20.95 6.30 -16.59
N PRO A 41 22.19 6.74 -16.86
CA PRO A 41 22.47 8.11 -17.31
C PRO A 41 21.76 8.45 -18.62
N ASP A 42 21.43 7.46 -19.43
CA ASP A 42 20.71 7.64 -20.69
C ASP A 42 19.23 8.00 -20.49
N PHE A 43 18.60 7.61 -19.38
CA PHE A 43 17.24 8.04 -19.04
C PHE A 43 17.19 9.54 -18.73
N LEU A 44 18.13 10.02 -17.93
CA LEU A 44 18.22 11.45 -17.56
C LEU A 44 18.51 12.34 -18.78
N ARG A 45 19.35 11.88 -19.71
CA ARG A 45 19.59 12.56 -20.98
C ARG A 45 18.30 12.70 -21.79
N LYS A 46 17.55 11.60 -21.95
CA LYS A 46 16.26 11.62 -22.65
C LYS A 46 15.22 12.49 -21.96
N LEU A 47 15.24 12.60 -20.63
CA LEU A 47 14.33 13.46 -19.87
C LEU A 47 14.66 14.95 -20.08
N GLY A 48 15.95 15.32 -20.03
CA GLY A 48 16.40 16.68 -20.33
C GLY A 48 16.09 17.10 -21.77
N GLU A 49 16.31 16.19 -22.73
CA GLU A 49 15.97 16.41 -24.14
C GLU A 49 14.46 16.61 -24.35
N GLN A 50 13.61 15.83 -23.65
CA GLN A 50 12.15 16.01 -23.72
C GLN A 50 11.67 17.29 -23.05
N GLN A 51 12.28 17.67 -21.92
CA GLN A 51 11.96 18.93 -21.24
C GLN A 51 12.32 20.14 -22.10
N GLN A 52 13.47 20.07 -22.80
CA GLN A 52 13.90 21.15 -23.70
C GLN A 52 13.15 21.15 -25.04
N ARG A 53 12.58 20.01 -25.46
CA ARG A 53 11.76 19.88 -26.67
C ARG A 53 10.27 20.17 -26.46
N ARG A 54 9.79 20.48 -25.24
CA ARG A 54 8.48 21.15 -25.06
C ARG A 54 8.74 22.64 -25.26
N PRO A 55 8.61 23.17 -26.48
CA PRO A 55 8.82 24.57 -26.72
C PRO A 55 7.58 25.30 -26.22
N ASP A 56 7.75 26.57 -25.94
CA ASP A 56 6.72 27.57 -25.72
C ASP A 56 5.69 27.54 -26.87
N ASP A 57 4.60 26.78 -26.70
CA ASP A 57 3.44 26.77 -27.62
C ASP A 57 2.16 27.17 -26.86
N GLU A 58 2.29 28.24 -26.08
CA GLU A 58 1.18 29.04 -25.52
C GLU A 58 1.70 30.47 -25.28
N GLY A 59 1.62 31.30 -26.31
CA GLY A 59 1.96 32.73 -26.28
C GLY A 59 1.45 33.48 -27.51
#